data_AF-A0A1F4V3K4-F1
#
_entry.id   AF-A0A1F4V3K4-F1
#
_cell.length_a   1.000
_cell.length_b   1.000
_cell.length_c   1.000
_cell.angle_alpha   90.00
_cell.angle_beta   90.00
_cell.angle_gamma   90.00
#
_symmetry.space_group_name_H-M   'P 1'
#
loop_
_entity.id
_entity.type
_entity.pdbx_description
1 polymer ?
#
loop_
_entity_poly.entity_id
_entity_poly.type
_entity_poly.pdbx_seq_one_letter_code
_entity_poly.pdbx_strand_id
1 'polypeptide(L)'
;MRGITIDVYDKRYERYTSAKNKAVKQLEKLSKAEDDYYVTANTILSLASRASELFESSKPEQKKELLSLVLSNCTLDGEKIRYDLKSPFDTILECASCSIWLYIAEDVRRCFVDL
;
A
#
# COMPACT_ATOMS: atom_id res chain seq x y z
N MET A 1 -54.11 -23.93 -10.41
CA MET A 1 -53.02 -22.95 -10.20
C MET A 1 -52.29 -23.33 -8.91
N ARG A 2 -51.04 -23.81 -8.98
CA ARG A 2 -50.26 -24.10 -7.76
C ARG A 2 -49.66 -22.79 -7.25
N GLY A 3 -50.40 -22.10 -6.39
CA GLY A 3 -49.90 -20.92 -5.68
C GLY A 3 -48.81 -21.35 -4.69
N ILE A 4 -47.72 -20.61 -4.64
CA ILE A 4 -46.70 -20.79 -3.60
C ILE A 4 -47.39 -20.51 -2.26
N THR A 5 -47.42 -21.50 -1.36
CA THR A 5 -47.95 -21.32 0.00
C THR A 5 -47.19 -20.18 0.68
N ILE A 6 -47.88 -19.32 1.44
CA ILE A 6 -47.33 -18.10 2.07
C ILE A 6 -46.03 -18.40 2.85
N ASP A 7 -45.97 -19.51 3.58
CA ASP A 7 -44.77 -20.00 4.28
C ASP A 7 -43.52 -20.16 3.37
N VAL A 8 -43.72 -20.67 2.15
CA VAL A 8 -42.64 -20.85 1.18
C VAL A 8 -42.18 -19.51 0.60
N TYR A 9 -43.09 -18.55 0.49
CA TYR A 9 -42.76 -17.19 0.07
C TYR A 9 -41.93 -16.46 1.14
N ASP A 10 -42.40 -16.48 2.39
CA ASP A 10 -41.73 -15.79 3.51
C ASP A 10 -40.33 -16.34 3.74
N LYS A 11 -40.17 -17.67 3.73
CA LYS A 11 -38.85 -18.32 3.88
C LYS A 11 -37.89 -17.98 2.75
N ARG A 12 -38.38 -17.82 1.53
CA ARG A 12 -37.56 -17.37 0.39
C ARG A 12 -37.18 -15.90 0.55
N TYR A 13 -38.14 -15.06 0.95
CA TYR A 13 -37.91 -13.64 1.18
C TYR A 13 -36.83 -13.39 2.25
N GLU A 14 -36.90 -14.10 3.37
CA GLU A 14 -35.87 -14.03 4.43
C GLU A 14 -34.49 -14.48 3.95
N ARG A 15 -34.43 -15.57 3.16
CA ARG A 15 -33.17 -16.07 2.59
C ARG A 15 -32.53 -15.04 1.67
N TYR A 16 -33.29 -14.45 0.75
CA TYR A 16 -32.77 -13.44 -0.18
C TYR A 16 -32.37 -12.16 0.55
N THR A 17 -33.17 -11.72 1.52
CA THR A 17 -32.87 -10.54 2.34
C THR A 17 -31.59 -10.74 3.15
N SER A 18 -31.43 -11.92 3.76
CA SER A 18 -30.23 -12.27 4.51
C SER A 18 -28.99 -12.35 3.61
N ALA A 19 -29.11 -12.92 2.42
CA ALA A 19 -28.02 -12.97 1.44
C ALA A 19 -27.62 -11.57 0.97
N LYS A 20 -28.61 -10.71 0.66
CA LYS A 20 -28.40 -9.31 0.30
C LYS A 20 -27.64 -8.57 1.41
N ASN A 21 -28.09 -8.69 2.66
CA ASN A 21 -27.48 -8.01 3.78
C ASN A 21 -26.05 -8.50 4.06
N LYS A 22 -25.75 -9.79 3.81
CA LYS A 22 -24.39 -10.31 3.89
C LYS A 22 -23.48 -9.71 2.83
N ALA A 23 -23.95 -9.61 1.58
CA ALA A 23 -23.17 -9.01 0.50
C ALA A 23 -22.91 -7.51 0.76
N VAL A 24 -23.92 -6.76 1.20
CA VAL A 24 -23.76 -5.34 1.58
C VAL A 24 -22.72 -5.17 2.68
N LYS A 25 -22.76 -5.99 3.74
CA LYS A 25 -21.75 -5.94 4.81
C LYS A 25 -20.33 -6.27 4.33
N GLN A 26 -20.18 -7.14 3.33
CA GLN A 26 -18.87 -7.42 2.75
C GLN A 26 -18.37 -6.22 1.92
N LEU A 27 -19.24 -5.58 1.14
CA LEU A 27 -18.92 -4.36 0.40
C LEU A 27 -18.53 -3.21 1.34
N GLU A 28 -19.28 -2.99 2.42
CA GLU A 28 -18.94 -1.95 3.42
C GLU A 28 -17.57 -2.18 4.06
N LYS A 29 -17.21 -3.44 4.35
CA LYS A 29 -15.89 -3.78 4.88
C LYS A 29 -14.77 -3.52 3.89
N LEU A 30 -14.99 -3.86 2.61
CA LEU A 30 -14.03 -3.62 1.53
C LEU A 30 -13.83 -2.12 1.31
N SER A 31 -14.92 -1.36 1.19
CA SER A 31 -14.87 0.10 1.03
C SER A 31 -14.13 0.77 2.20
N LYS A 32 -14.39 0.36 3.44
CA LYS A 32 -13.64 0.90 4.59
C LYS A 32 -12.15 0.56 4.53
N ALA A 33 -11.81 -0.66 4.11
CA ALA A 33 -10.41 -1.07 3.96
C ALA A 33 -9.71 -0.32 2.82
N GLU A 34 -10.43 0.00 1.74
CA GLU A 34 -9.93 0.85 0.65
C GLU A 34 -9.61 2.26 1.16
N ASP A 35 -10.53 2.90 1.89
CA ASP A 35 -10.31 4.22 2.49
C ASP A 35 -9.07 4.24 3.39
N ASP A 36 -8.96 3.25 4.30
CA ASP A 36 -7.81 3.11 5.20
C ASP A 36 -6.49 2.88 4.42
N TYR A 37 -6.55 2.14 3.31
CA TYR A 37 -5.39 1.90 2.43
C TYR A 37 -4.93 3.19 1.74
N TYR A 38 -5.85 3.98 1.18
CA TYR A 38 -5.52 5.25 0.53
C TYR A 38 -4.92 6.26 1.51
N VAL A 39 -5.46 6.34 2.73
CA VAL A 39 -4.88 7.16 3.79
C VAL A 39 -3.44 6.71 4.10
N THR A 40 -3.23 5.41 4.26
CA THR A 40 -1.90 4.85 4.56
C THR A 40 -0.92 5.09 3.40
N ALA A 41 -1.33 4.86 2.15
CA ALA A 41 -0.51 5.09 0.97
C ALA A 41 -0.10 6.57 0.84
N ASN A 42 -1.04 7.50 1.05
CA ASN A 42 -0.75 8.93 1.05
C ASN A 42 0.26 9.32 2.13
N THR A 43 0.10 8.76 3.35
CA THR A 43 1.08 9.02 4.42
C THR A 43 2.47 8.52 4.06
N ILE A 44 2.60 7.28 3.59
CA ILE A 44 3.87 6.68 3.15
C ILE A 44 4.49 7.52 2.03
N LEU A 45 3.71 7.95 1.04
CA LEU A 45 4.19 8.75 -0.07
C LEU A 45 4.68 10.14 0.40
N SER A 46 3.94 10.78 1.31
CA SER A 46 4.33 12.07 1.89
C SER A 46 5.60 11.97 2.75
N LEU A 47 5.79 10.83 3.42
CA LEU A 47 7.01 10.51 4.17
C LEU A 47 8.19 10.28 3.22
N ALA A 48 7.98 9.51 2.16
CA ALA A 48 9.00 9.24 1.15
C ALA A 48 9.42 10.50 0.40
N SER A 49 8.49 11.39 0.04
CA SER A 49 8.80 12.64 -0.65
C SER A 49 9.61 13.61 0.21
N ARG A 50 9.42 13.56 1.53
CA ARG A 50 10.17 14.36 2.51
C ARG A 50 11.33 13.61 3.15
N ALA A 51 11.64 12.40 2.69
CA ALA A 51 12.65 11.55 3.32
C ALA A 51 14.02 12.22 3.38
N SER A 52 14.41 12.97 2.34
CA SER A 52 15.68 13.71 2.31
C SER A 52 15.72 14.82 3.36
N GLU A 53 14.66 15.64 3.45
CA GLU A 53 14.53 16.72 4.42
C GLU A 53 14.54 16.19 5.87
N LEU A 54 13.77 15.12 6.10
CA LEU A 54 13.69 14.46 7.41
C LEU A 54 15.03 13.83 7.79
N PHE A 55 15.73 13.24 6.83
CA PHE A 55 17.06 12.68 7.06
C PHE A 55 18.04 13.79 7.46
N GLU A 56 18.10 14.90 6.72
CA GLU A 56 19.02 16.01 6.99
C GLU A 56 18.80 16.68 8.35
N SER A 57 17.53 16.91 8.72
CA SER A 57 17.12 17.54 9.99
C SER A 57 17.21 16.59 11.20
N SER A 58 17.37 15.29 11.00
CA SER A 58 17.44 14.30 12.07
C SER A 58 18.76 14.34 12.84
N LYS A 59 18.68 13.90 14.11
CA LYS A 59 19.86 13.77 14.98
C LYS A 59 20.83 12.69 14.45
N PRO A 60 22.12 12.78 14.76
CA PRO A 60 23.13 11.81 14.29
C PRO A 60 22.79 10.35 14.59
N GLU A 61 22.19 10.09 15.76
CA GLU A 61 21.78 8.76 16.19
C GLU A 61 20.65 8.20 15.30
N GLN A 62 19.65 9.03 14.98
CA GLN A 62 18.54 8.67 14.11
C GLN A 62 19.00 8.48 12.67
N LYS A 63 19.94 9.31 12.19
CA LYS A 63 20.57 9.13 10.88
C LYS A 63 21.26 7.77 10.78
N LYS A 64 21.99 7.38 11.82
CA LYS A 64 22.66 6.07 11.86
C LYS A 64 21.64 4.93 11.83
N GLU A 65 20.55 5.06 12.56
CA GLU A 65 19.46 4.07 12.57
C GLU A 65 18.79 3.94 11.20
N LEU A 66 18.46 5.07 10.55
CA LEU A 66 17.94 5.10 9.19
C LEU A 66 18.89 4.48 8.17
N LEU A 67 20.19 4.79 8.25
CA LEU A 67 21.20 4.16 7.39
C LEU A 67 21.31 2.66 7.66
N SER A 68 21.19 2.23 8.92
CA SER A 68 21.20 0.80 9.25
C SER A 68 19.95 0.05 8.77
N LEU A 69 18.84 0.75 8.55
CA LEU A 69 17.62 0.20 8.00
C LEU A 69 17.75 -0.05 6.49
N VAL A 70 18.34 0.91 5.77
CA VAL A 70 18.42 0.90 4.30
C VAL A 70 19.66 0.17 3.79
N LEU A 71 20.80 0.30 4.49
CA LEU A 71 22.09 -0.21 4.07
C LEU A 71 22.51 -1.44 4.89
N SER A 72 23.31 -2.29 4.25
CA SER A 72 24.01 -3.43 4.82
C SER A 72 25.48 -3.39 4.43
N ASN A 73 26.30 -4.14 5.18
CA ASN A 73 27.74 -4.28 4.93
C ASN A 73 28.51 -2.95 4.77
N CYS A 74 28.04 -1.88 5.43
CA CYS A 74 28.66 -0.57 5.35
C CYS A 74 30.06 -0.60 5.97
N THR A 75 31.07 -0.55 5.11
CA THR A 75 32.48 -0.62 5.48
C THR A 75 33.26 0.52 4.85
N LEU A 76 34.24 1.04 5.60
CA LEU A 76 35.13 2.10 5.13
C LEU A 76 36.36 1.45 4.50
N ASP A 77 36.50 1.60 3.19
CA ASP A 77 37.63 1.11 2.41
C ASP A 77 38.53 2.27 2.02
N GLY A 78 39.46 2.62 2.92
CA GLY A 78 40.31 3.79 2.77
C GLY A 78 39.49 5.08 2.81
N GLU A 79 39.37 5.76 1.66
CA GLU A 79 38.59 6.99 1.50
C GLU A 79 37.15 6.73 0.98
N LYS A 80 36.87 5.52 0.49
CA LYS A 80 35.57 5.18 -0.10
C LYS A 80 34.71 4.35 0.85
N ILE A 81 33.42 4.63 0.89
CA ILE A 81 32.44 3.83 1.64
C ILE A 81 31.88 2.76 0.70
N ARG A 82 32.03 1.49 1.06
CA ARG A 82 31.34 0.38 0.39
C ARG A 82 30.09 0.03 1.19
N TYR A 83 28.97 -0.10 0.51
CA TYR A 83 27.69 -0.46 1.11
C TYR A 83 26.86 -1.26 0.12
N ASP A 84 26.03 -2.14 0.66
CA ASP A 84 25.01 -2.88 -0.09
C ASP A 84 23.63 -2.40 0.37
N LEU A 85 22.64 -2.35 -0.53
CA LEU A 85 21.27 -2.05 -0.14
C LEU A 85 20.58 -3.29 0.42
N LYS A 86 19.77 -3.12 1.46
CA LYS A 86 18.93 -4.18 2.00
C LYS A 86 17.67 -4.34 1.17
N SER A 87 17.19 -5.57 1.03
CA SER A 87 15.84 -5.82 0.51
C SER A 87 14.77 -5.25 1.44
N PRO A 88 13.73 -4.55 0.91
CA PRO A 88 13.36 -4.39 -0.50
C PRO A 88 13.95 -3.17 -1.23
N PHE A 89 14.80 -2.36 -0.60
CA PHE A 89 15.33 -1.12 -1.17
C PHE A 89 16.24 -1.36 -2.38
N ASP A 90 16.96 -2.47 -2.39
CA ASP A 90 17.74 -2.96 -3.55
C ASP A 90 16.87 -3.11 -4.80
N THR A 91 15.74 -3.78 -4.67
CA THR A 91 14.80 -4.14 -5.73
C THR A 91 14.08 -2.90 -6.22
N ILE A 92 13.75 -1.97 -5.31
CA ILE A 92 13.17 -0.68 -5.69
C ILE A 92 14.16 0.12 -6.54
N LEU A 93 15.44 0.12 -6.19
CA LEU A 93 16.48 0.81 -6.96
C LEU A 93 16.68 0.16 -8.34
N GLU A 94 16.73 -1.17 -8.40
CA GLU A 94 16.82 -1.92 -9.65
C GLU A 94 15.58 -1.67 -10.53
N CYS A 95 14.38 -1.69 -9.96
CA CYS A 95 13.14 -1.34 -10.65
C CYS A 95 13.19 0.09 -11.19
N ALA A 96 13.66 1.07 -10.42
CA ALA A 96 13.79 2.45 -10.87
C ALA A 96 14.74 2.60 -12.06
N SER A 97 15.76 1.74 -12.16
CA SER A 97 16.68 1.71 -13.31
C SER A 97 16.09 1.03 -14.56
N CYS A 98 15.03 0.23 -14.40
CA CYS A 98 14.37 -0.47 -15.48
C CYS A 98 13.27 0.43 -16.07
N SER A 99 13.31 0.74 -17.37
CA SER A 99 12.34 1.64 -18.04
C SER A 99 10.86 1.26 -17.87
N ILE A 100 10.58 0.02 -17.45
CA ILE A 100 9.23 -0.46 -17.12
C ILE A 100 8.62 0.34 -15.95
N TRP A 101 9.43 0.83 -15.02
CA TRP A 101 8.94 1.59 -13.88
C TRP A 101 8.31 2.92 -14.28
N LEU A 102 8.75 3.57 -15.36
CA LEU A 102 8.07 4.76 -15.88
C LEU A 102 6.63 4.44 -16.29
N TYR A 103 6.41 3.32 -16.98
CA TYR A 103 5.08 2.89 -17.37
C TYR A 103 4.20 2.62 -16.14
N ILE A 104 4.72 1.90 -15.14
CA ILE A 104 3.97 1.58 -13.90
C ILE A 104 3.73 2.85 -13.07
N ALA A 105 4.72 3.73 -12.93
CA ALA A 105 4.60 4.96 -12.16
C ALA A 105 3.68 5.97 -12.84
N GLU A 106 3.69 6.05 -14.18
CA GLU A 106 2.73 6.85 -14.94
C GLU A 106 1.32 6.28 -14.85
N ASP A 107 1.16 4.96 -14.90
CA ASP A 107 -0.14 4.29 -14.73
C ASP A 107 -0.71 4.54 -13.33
N VAL A 108 0.11 4.35 -12.28
CA VAL A 108 -0.27 4.69 -10.90
C VAL A 108 -0.61 6.17 -10.76
N ARG A 109 0.20 7.07 -11.33
CA ARG A 109 -0.05 8.52 -11.26
C ARG A 109 -1.34 8.89 -12.00
N ARG A 110 -1.62 8.27 -13.15
CA ARG A 110 -2.83 8.50 -13.94
C ARG A 110 -4.08 7.96 -13.23
N CYS A 111 -3.99 6.77 -12.64
CA CYS A 111 -5.09 6.18 -11.88
C CYS A 111 -5.42 6.95 -10.59
N PHE A 112 -4.46 7.67 -9.99
CA PHE A 112 -4.66 8.37 -8.71
C PHE A 112 -5.08 9.84 -8.84
N VAL A 113 -4.89 10.47 -10.01
CA VAL A 113 -5.21 11.89 -10.22
C VAL A 113 -6.65 12.10 -10.72
N ASP A 114 -7.33 11.04 -11.18
CA ASP A 114 -8.70 11.10 -11.70
C ASP A 114 -9.78 10.65 -10.69
N LEU A 115 -9.54 10.77 -9.37
CA LEU A 115 -10.56 10.57 -8.31
C LEU A 115 -10.96 11.88 -7.63
#